data_AF-A0A956MNK0-F1
#
_entry.id   AF-A0A956MNK0-F1
#
_cell.length_a   1.000
_cell.length_b   1.000
_cell.length_c   1.000
_cell.angle_alpha   90.00
_cell.angle_beta   90.00
_cell.angle_gamma   90.00
#
_symmetry.space_group_name_H-M   'P 1'
#
loop_
_entity.id
_entity.type
_entity.pdbx_description
1 polymer ?
#
loop_
_entity_poly.entity_id
_entity_poly.type
_entity_poly.pdbx_seq_one_letter_code
_entity_poly.pdbx_strand_id
1 'polypeptide(L)'
;MISKQLFAQILMLVLFAGVSLAQQTISQQAQQYFSDQDWENAMKAYEKVVATEPENGRAWLSLGLSYHNLKEYAQAIPAFQKADDLGFAQPQARFHAARSLARLGKLDDSFNWLEKANAAGFGQLSRLDANPDLEILRSDARFAEIKKGTDRNARPCEYNSDCRAFDFWIGEWEVFNPNGQKVGENIIEKSLNGCMLLENWTSSGGGDGKSMNYWDPAAKKWRQLWVDGTGGHMAYEGVFQDGALHFEGYQIQGNGAKSLFKMIFTPQENGDVRQYIEQSLDEGKTFNVWFDGMYKKKAMQ
;
A
#
# COMPACT_ATOMS: atom_id res chain seq x y z
N MET A 1 -16.59 -75.23 -27.92
CA MET A 1 -15.87 -74.62 -26.78
C MET A 1 -15.57 -73.16 -27.12
N ILE A 2 -16.57 -72.29 -26.94
CA ILE A 2 -16.41 -70.83 -27.06
C ILE A 2 -16.00 -70.36 -25.66
N SER A 3 -14.83 -69.75 -25.56
CA SER A 3 -14.11 -69.56 -24.31
C SER A 3 -14.82 -68.58 -23.37
N LYS A 4 -14.74 -68.87 -22.07
CA LYS A 4 -15.19 -68.03 -20.94
C LYS A 4 -14.50 -66.64 -20.87
N GLN A 5 -13.76 -66.23 -21.88
CA GLN A 5 -13.00 -64.98 -21.90
C GLN A 5 -13.79 -63.76 -22.41
N LEU A 6 -14.91 -63.93 -23.13
CA LEU A 6 -15.66 -62.77 -23.64
C LEU A 6 -16.65 -62.14 -22.64
N PHE A 7 -17.02 -62.84 -21.56
CA PHE A 7 -17.90 -62.27 -20.52
C PHE A 7 -17.15 -61.46 -19.46
N ALA A 8 -15.82 -61.62 -19.36
CA ALA A 8 -14.99 -60.88 -18.39
C ALA A 8 -14.63 -59.46 -18.87
N GLN A 9 -14.78 -59.15 -20.15
CA GLN A 9 -14.41 -57.82 -20.69
C GLN A 9 -15.56 -56.81 -20.68
N ILE A 10 -16.82 -57.24 -20.49
CA ILE A 10 -17.97 -56.31 -20.36
C ILE A 10 -18.20 -55.91 -18.89
N LEU A 11 -17.67 -56.67 -17.92
CA LEU A 11 -17.71 -56.32 -16.50
C LEU A 11 -16.55 -55.39 -16.05
N MET A 12 -15.64 -55.05 -16.96
CA MET A 12 -14.49 -54.17 -16.72
C MET A 12 -14.65 -52.80 -17.42
N LEU A 13 -15.89 -52.38 -17.68
CA LEU A 13 -16.21 -51.09 -18.33
C LEU A 13 -17.30 -50.29 -17.59
N VAL A 14 -17.56 -50.61 -16.31
CA VAL A 14 -18.45 -49.85 -15.42
C VAL A 14 -17.75 -49.48 -14.09
N LEU A 15 -16.41 -49.52 -14.03
CA LEU A 15 -15.64 -49.14 -12.82
C LEU A 15 -14.79 -47.87 -12.97
N PHE A 16 -15.09 -47.04 -13.96
CA PHE A 16 -14.48 -45.71 -14.12
C PHE A 16 -15.51 -44.57 -14.23
N ALA A 17 -16.62 -44.70 -13.50
CA ALA A 17 -17.47 -43.56 -13.14
C ALA A 17 -17.58 -43.42 -11.62
N GLY A 18 -16.56 -43.85 -10.88
CA GLY A 18 -16.30 -43.32 -9.56
C GLY A 18 -15.62 -41.97 -9.72
N VAL A 19 -16.37 -40.93 -10.13
CA VAL A 19 -15.98 -39.59 -9.71
C VAL A 19 -15.99 -39.69 -8.19
N SER A 20 -14.81 -39.78 -7.59
CA SER A 20 -14.65 -39.48 -6.17
C SER A 20 -15.16 -38.06 -6.00
N LEU A 21 -16.45 -37.90 -5.69
CA LEU A 21 -16.94 -36.74 -4.98
C LEU A 21 -16.19 -36.81 -3.65
N ALA A 22 -14.98 -36.25 -3.60
CA ALA A 22 -14.30 -36.04 -2.34
C ALA A 22 -15.29 -35.24 -1.51
N GLN A 23 -15.81 -35.85 -0.44
CA GLN A 23 -16.82 -35.23 0.41
C GLN A 23 -16.26 -33.87 0.83
N GLN A 24 -16.94 -32.78 0.45
CA GLN A 24 -16.51 -31.44 0.79
C GLN A 24 -16.38 -31.35 2.32
N THR A 25 -15.25 -30.86 2.82
CA THR A 25 -15.03 -30.74 4.27
C THR A 25 -16.00 -29.72 4.86
N ILE A 26 -16.29 -29.82 6.16
CA ILE A 26 -17.16 -28.84 6.84
C ILE A 26 -16.64 -27.41 6.63
N SER A 27 -15.31 -27.22 6.65
CA SER A 27 -14.67 -25.93 6.40
C SER A 27 -14.87 -25.43 4.97
N GLN A 28 -14.82 -26.32 3.98
CA GLN A 28 -15.11 -25.98 2.58
C GLN A 28 -16.60 -25.66 2.38
N GLN A 29 -17.51 -26.39 3.01
CA GLN A 29 -18.95 -26.10 2.98
C GLN A 29 -19.26 -24.76 3.65
N ALA A 30 -18.67 -24.48 4.82
CA ALA A 30 -18.82 -23.20 5.51
C ALA A 30 -18.38 -22.03 4.64
N GLN A 31 -17.23 -22.17 3.97
CA GLN A 31 -16.73 -21.17 3.04
C GLN A 31 -17.65 -20.97 1.83
N GLN A 32 -18.26 -22.04 1.33
CA GLN A 32 -19.23 -21.98 0.23
C GLN A 32 -20.48 -21.22 0.65
N TYR A 33 -21.12 -21.60 1.76
CA TYR A 33 -22.28 -20.89 2.29
C TYR A 33 -21.98 -19.40 2.53
N PHE A 34 -20.79 -19.10 3.05
CA PHE A 34 -20.35 -17.72 3.25
C PHE A 34 -20.21 -16.94 1.94
N SER A 35 -19.64 -17.57 0.91
CA SER A 35 -19.53 -16.98 -0.43
C SER A 35 -20.90 -16.74 -1.06
N ASP A 36 -21.84 -17.65 -0.82
CA ASP A 36 -23.22 -17.57 -1.31
C ASP A 36 -24.09 -16.60 -0.47
N GLN A 37 -23.50 -16.00 0.57
CA GLN A 37 -24.19 -15.13 1.54
C GLN A 37 -25.35 -15.83 2.26
N ASP A 38 -25.33 -17.17 2.30
CA ASP A 38 -26.21 -17.97 3.12
C ASP A 38 -25.67 -17.94 4.56
N TRP A 39 -25.90 -16.82 5.23
CA TRP A 39 -25.32 -16.53 6.53
C TRP A 39 -25.77 -17.53 7.61
N GLU A 40 -26.99 -18.07 7.50
CA GLU A 40 -27.52 -19.05 8.45
C GLU A 40 -26.77 -20.38 8.36
N ASN A 41 -26.61 -20.92 7.14
CA ASN A 41 -25.86 -22.16 6.96
C ASN A 41 -24.36 -21.95 7.16
N ALA A 42 -23.82 -20.79 6.78
CA ALA A 42 -22.43 -20.42 7.04
C ALA A 42 -22.15 -20.38 8.56
N MET A 43 -23.01 -19.73 9.34
CA MET A 43 -22.90 -19.68 10.81
C MET A 43 -22.87 -21.09 11.39
N LYS A 44 -23.88 -21.92 11.10
CA LYS A 44 -23.97 -23.30 11.62
C LYS A 44 -22.76 -24.16 11.24
N ALA A 45 -22.25 -23.98 10.02
CA ALA A 45 -21.07 -24.71 9.56
C ALA A 45 -19.80 -24.19 10.27
N TYR A 46 -19.61 -22.89 10.40
CA TYR A 46 -18.45 -22.31 11.10
C TYR A 46 -18.46 -22.58 12.60
N GLU A 47 -19.62 -22.65 13.27
CA GLU A 47 -19.72 -23.11 14.66
C GLU A 47 -19.10 -24.51 14.84
N LYS A 48 -19.36 -25.42 13.89
CA LYS A 48 -18.74 -26.75 13.88
C LYS A 48 -17.24 -26.68 13.63
N VAL A 49 -16.81 -25.83 12.69
CA VAL A 49 -15.38 -25.64 12.39
C VAL A 49 -14.63 -25.17 13.62
N VAL A 50 -15.10 -24.12 14.30
CA VAL A 50 -14.40 -23.58 15.47
C VAL A 50 -14.46 -24.51 16.69
N ALA A 51 -15.46 -25.39 16.77
CA ALA A 51 -15.51 -26.41 17.80
C ALA A 51 -14.42 -27.49 17.61
N THR A 52 -14.10 -27.84 16.36
CA THR A 52 -13.03 -28.82 16.04
C THR A 52 -11.65 -28.19 15.88
N GLU A 53 -11.61 -26.92 15.49
CA GLU A 53 -10.40 -26.14 15.18
C GLU A 53 -10.43 -24.80 15.95
N PRO A 54 -10.32 -24.81 17.29
CA PRO A 54 -10.51 -23.62 18.13
C PRO A 54 -9.46 -22.52 17.90
N GLU A 55 -8.32 -22.85 17.30
CA GLU A 55 -7.23 -21.92 16.97
C GLU A 55 -7.32 -21.40 15.53
N ASN A 56 -8.38 -21.73 14.80
CA ASN A 56 -8.61 -21.25 13.44
C ASN A 56 -9.20 -19.82 13.45
N GLY A 57 -8.32 -18.82 13.55
CA GLY A 57 -8.71 -17.41 13.58
C GLY A 57 -9.52 -16.95 12.36
N ARG A 58 -9.30 -17.57 11.18
CA ARG A 58 -10.13 -17.31 9.98
C ARG A 58 -11.56 -17.75 10.18
N ALA A 59 -11.77 -18.96 10.69
CA ALA A 59 -13.11 -19.49 10.98
C ALA A 59 -13.84 -18.62 12.02
N TRP A 60 -13.14 -18.16 13.06
CA TRP A 60 -13.70 -17.22 14.04
C TRP A 60 -14.12 -15.88 13.42
N LEU A 61 -13.29 -15.30 12.54
CA LEU A 61 -13.66 -14.07 11.84
C LEU A 61 -14.90 -14.29 10.96
N SER A 62 -14.93 -15.37 10.17
CA SER A 62 -16.07 -15.69 9.32
C SER A 62 -17.34 -15.98 10.13
N LEU A 63 -17.24 -16.68 11.26
CA LEU A 63 -18.35 -16.90 12.17
C LEU A 63 -18.93 -15.58 12.69
N GLY A 64 -18.07 -14.66 13.14
CA GLY A 64 -18.49 -13.34 13.59
C GLY A 64 -19.17 -12.54 12.47
N LEU A 65 -18.66 -12.62 11.24
CA LEU A 65 -19.29 -11.99 10.08
C LEU A 65 -20.66 -12.60 9.76
N SER A 66 -20.83 -13.92 9.85
CA SER A 66 -22.12 -14.57 9.66
C SER A 66 -23.13 -14.12 10.72
N TYR A 67 -22.78 -14.13 12.01
CA TYR A 67 -23.64 -13.60 13.07
C TYR A 67 -23.98 -12.12 12.84
N HIS A 68 -23.01 -11.30 12.47
CA HIS A 68 -23.25 -9.88 12.22
C HIS A 68 -24.26 -9.66 11.08
N ASN A 69 -24.14 -10.40 9.97
CA ASN A 69 -25.09 -10.28 8.85
C ASN A 69 -26.49 -10.81 9.20
N LEU A 70 -26.59 -11.78 10.11
CA LEU A 70 -27.84 -12.22 10.71
C LEU A 70 -28.40 -11.24 11.75
N LYS A 71 -27.70 -10.12 12.01
CA LYS A 71 -28.02 -9.12 13.05
C LYS A 71 -27.93 -9.68 14.48
N GLU A 72 -27.26 -10.81 14.65
CA GLU A 72 -26.90 -11.40 15.93
C GLU A 72 -25.63 -10.74 16.48
N TYR A 73 -25.68 -9.42 16.65
CA TYR A 73 -24.51 -8.61 16.96
C TYR A 73 -23.84 -9.00 18.28
N ALA A 74 -24.61 -9.44 19.28
CA ALA A 74 -24.08 -9.85 20.58
C ALA A 74 -23.23 -11.12 20.47
N GLN A 75 -23.61 -12.07 19.61
CA GLN A 75 -22.87 -13.30 19.31
C GLN A 75 -21.67 -13.03 18.38
N ALA A 76 -21.77 -12.05 17.51
CA ALA A 76 -20.68 -11.67 16.60
C ALA A 76 -19.43 -11.18 17.34
N ILE A 77 -19.61 -10.40 18.41
CA ILE A 77 -18.52 -9.77 19.18
C ILE A 77 -17.52 -10.79 19.75
N PRO A 78 -17.92 -11.84 20.50
CA PRO A 78 -16.96 -12.82 21.03
C PRO A 78 -16.24 -13.60 19.92
N ALA A 79 -16.88 -13.85 18.78
CA ALA A 79 -16.21 -14.47 17.63
C ALA A 79 -15.13 -13.55 17.03
N PHE A 80 -15.41 -12.24 16.91
CA PHE A 80 -14.40 -11.26 16.51
C PHE A 80 -13.27 -11.10 17.54
N GLN A 81 -13.59 -11.10 18.84
CA GLN A 81 -12.58 -11.07 19.90
C GLN A 81 -11.66 -12.29 19.82
N LYS A 82 -12.22 -13.49 19.62
CA LYS A 82 -11.42 -14.70 19.50
C LYS A 82 -10.52 -14.67 18.25
N ALA A 83 -10.98 -14.11 17.13
CA ALA A 83 -10.10 -13.88 15.97
C ALA A 83 -8.96 -12.88 16.26
N ASP A 84 -9.25 -11.81 17.00
CA ASP A 84 -8.25 -10.83 17.47
C ASP A 84 -7.22 -11.46 18.41
N ASP A 85 -7.66 -12.26 19.39
CA ASP A 85 -6.80 -12.95 20.36
C ASP A 85 -5.85 -13.95 19.68
N LEU A 86 -6.29 -14.56 18.57
CA LEU A 86 -5.48 -15.45 17.73
C LEU A 86 -4.56 -14.68 16.76
N GLY A 87 -4.56 -13.35 16.80
CA GLY A 87 -3.76 -12.49 15.94
C GLY A 87 -4.21 -12.49 14.47
N PHE A 88 -5.39 -13.04 14.15
CA PHE A 88 -5.85 -13.18 12.77
C PHE A 88 -6.61 -11.93 12.31
N ALA A 89 -6.07 -11.25 11.30
CA ALA A 89 -6.70 -10.06 10.69
C ALA A 89 -7.18 -9.05 11.74
N GLN A 90 -6.35 -8.79 12.77
CA GLN A 90 -6.69 -7.96 13.93
C GLN A 90 -7.34 -6.62 13.56
N PRO A 91 -6.84 -5.83 12.58
CA PRO A 91 -7.50 -4.58 12.19
C PRO A 91 -8.96 -4.78 11.74
N GLN A 92 -9.20 -5.82 10.95
CA GLN A 92 -10.51 -6.16 10.43
C GLN A 92 -11.41 -6.72 11.52
N ALA A 93 -10.94 -7.68 12.32
CA ALA A 93 -11.69 -8.25 13.44
C ALA A 93 -12.15 -7.15 14.41
N ARG A 94 -11.25 -6.23 14.76
CA ARG A 94 -11.55 -5.08 15.64
C ARG A 94 -12.56 -4.12 15.03
N PHE A 95 -12.41 -3.79 13.76
CA PHE A 95 -13.37 -2.96 13.02
C PHE A 95 -14.76 -3.62 12.95
N HIS A 96 -14.82 -4.93 12.76
CA HIS A 96 -16.08 -5.68 12.72
C HIS A 96 -16.76 -5.76 14.10
N ALA A 97 -15.98 -5.93 15.18
CA ALA A 97 -16.49 -5.84 16.55
C ALA A 97 -17.09 -4.46 16.84
N ALA A 98 -16.39 -3.37 16.45
CA ALA A 98 -16.90 -2.01 16.58
C ALA A 98 -18.24 -1.83 15.86
N ARG A 99 -18.37 -2.30 14.61
CA ARG A 99 -19.63 -2.25 13.86
C ARG A 99 -20.77 -2.96 14.60
N SER A 100 -20.55 -4.17 15.13
CA SER A 100 -21.55 -4.87 15.92
C SER A 100 -21.93 -4.12 17.20
N LEU A 101 -20.97 -3.50 17.89
CA LEU A 101 -21.20 -2.72 19.10
C LEU A 101 -22.01 -1.45 18.82
N ALA A 102 -21.71 -0.74 17.74
CA ALA A 102 -22.48 0.42 17.29
C ALA A 102 -23.94 0.04 17.01
N ARG A 103 -24.19 -1.11 16.36
CA ARG A 103 -25.55 -1.64 16.13
C ARG A 103 -26.30 -2.04 17.40
N LEU A 104 -25.59 -2.35 18.48
CA LEU A 104 -26.16 -2.58 19.80
C LEU A 104 -26.33 -1.29 20.63
N GLY A 105 -25.94 -0.12 20.10
CA GLY A 105 -25.95 1.14 20.83
C GLY A 105 -24.86 1.26 21.90
N LYS A 106 -23.89 0.32 21.95
CA LYS A 106 -22.75 0.35 22.87
C LYS A 106 -21.64 1.24 22.31
N LEU A 107 -21.89 2.55 22.30
CA LEU A 107 -21.07 3.49 21.52
C LEU A 107 -19.64 3.63 22.06
N ASP A 108 -19.46 3.68 23.38
CA ASP A 108 -18.11 3.79 23.99
C ASP A 108 -17.25 2.56 23.70
N ASP A 109 -17.83 1.36 23.83
CA ASP A 109 -17.15 0.12 23.46
C ASP A 109 -16.81 0.13 21.96
N SER A 110 -17.73 0.59 21.10
CA SER A 110 -17.48 0.71 19.68
C SER A 110 -16.27 1.61 19.38
N PHE A 111 -16.17 2.77 20.05
CA PHE A 111 -15.00 3.65 19.89
C PHE A 111 -13.71 2.99 20.36
N ASN A 112 -13.71 2.34 21.53
CA ASN A 112 -12.55 1.60 22.02
C ASN A 112 -12.06 0.56 20.99
N TRP A 113 -12.99 -0.13 20.32
CA TRP A 113 -12.65 -1.10 19.27
C TRP A 113 -12.16 -0.45 17.97
N LEU A 114 -12.68 0.71 17.59
CA LEU A 114 -12.16 1.50 16.45
C LEU A 114 -10.74 2.01 16.72
N GLU A 115 -10.45 2.45 17.94
CA GLU A 115 -9.10 2.86 18.35
C GLU A 115 -8.13 1.68 18.27
N LYS A 116 -8.52 0.51 18.79
CA LYS A 116 -7.74 -0.72 18.65
C LYS A 116 -7.53 -1.11 17.18
N ALA A 117 -8.54 -0.92 16.32
CA ALA A 117 -8.44 -1.20 14.89
C ALA A 117 -7.40 -0.27 14.23
N ASN A 118 -7.45 1.03 14.53
CA ASN A 118 -6.45 1.99 14.07
C ASN A 118 -5.04 1.66 14.58
N ALA A 119 -4.90 1.33 15.86
CA ALA A 119 -3.61 0.90 16.43
C ALA A 119 -3.07 -0.38 15.78
N ALA A 120 -3.93 -1.23 15.23
CA ALA A 120 -3.55 -2.41 14.45
C ALA A 120 -3.15 -2.10 12.99
N GLY A 121 -3.35 -0.86 12.52
CA GLY A 121 -3.11 -0.48 11.13
C GLY A 121 -4.35 -0.50 10.22
N PHE A 122 -5.57 -0.42 10.77
CA PHE A 122 -6.76 -0.28 9.94
C PHE A 122 -6.72 1.02 9.13
N GLY A 123 -6.67 0.92 7.80
CA GLY A 123 -6.50 2.06 6.88
C GLY A 123 -7.57 2.19 5.79
N GLN A 124 -8.75 1.58 5.95
CA GLN A 124 -9.83 1.67 4.96
C GLN A 124 -10.75 2.86 5.25
N LEU A 125 -10.28 4.08 5.02
CA LEU A 125 -11.00 5.33 5.37
C LEU A 125 -12.40 5.40 4.72
N SER A 126 -12.52 5.10 3.43
CA SER A 126 -13.81 5.12 2.74
C SER A 126 -14.80 4.10 3.34
N ARG A 127 -14.29 2.94 3.76
CA ARG A 127 -15.11 1.89 4.40
C ARG A 127 -15.55 2.30 5.80
N LEU A 128 -14.71 3.01 6.55
CA LEU A 128 -15.07 3.59 7.85
C LEU A 128 -16.17 4.64 7.68
N ASP A 129 -15.95 5.60 6.79
CA ASP A 129 -16.80 6.78 6.66
C ASP A 129 -18.19 6.43 6.09
N ALA A 130 -18.23 5.59 5.06
CA ALA A 130 -19.47 5.19 4.39
C ALA A 130 -20.20 4.03 5.11
N ASN A 131 -19.68 3.49 6.22
CA ASN A 131 -20.29 2.33 6.86
C ASN A 131 -21.66 2.68 7.49
N PRO A 132 -22.76 2.02 7.11
CA PRO A 132 -24.06 2.28 7.71
C PRO A 132 -24.13 1.85 9.18
N ASP A 133 -23.35 0.86 9.61
CA ASP A 133 -23.36 0.42 11.02
C ASP A 133 -22.79 1.46 11.97
N LEU A 134 -21.97 2.39 11.44
CA LEU A 134 -21.29 3.43 12.22
C LEU A 134 -21.99 4.79 12.08
N GLU A 135 -23.13 4.86 11.42
CA GLU A 135 -23.87 6.12 11.20
C GLU A 135 -24.15 6.85 12.52
N ILE A 136 -24.56 6.10 13.55
CA ILE A 136 -24.84 6.61 14.90
C ILE A 136 -23.62 7.30 15.55
N LEU A 137 -22.40 6.96 15.13
CA LEU A 137 -21.17 7.53 15.68
C LEU A 137 -20.75 8.82 14.98
N ARG A 138 -21.27 9.13 13.78
CA ARG A 138 -20.73 10.20 12.92
C ARG A 138 -20.82 11.61 13.52
N SER A 139 -21.80 11.84 14.39
CA SER A 139 -21.99 13.14 15.06
C SER A 139 -21.13 13.30 16.31
N ASP A 140 -20.56 12.21 16.84
CA ASP A 140 -19.67 12.24 17.99
C ASP A 140 -18.27 12.72 17.56
N ALA A 141 -17.70 13.67 18.31
CA ALA A 141 -16.40 14.27 18.01
C ALA A 141 -15.27 13.23 17.93
N ARG A 142 -15.37 12.12 18.68
CA ARG A 142 -14.37 11.03 18.65
C ARG A 142 -14.27 10.38 17.27
N PHE A 143 -15.35 10.36 16.49
CA PHE A 143 -15.32 9.78 15.15
C PHE A 143 -14.39 10.54 14.20
N ALA A 144 -14.26 11.85 14.36
CA ALA A 144 -13.29 12.64 13.61
C ALA A 144 -11.84 12.23 13.94
N GLU A 145 -11.54 11.90 15.19
CA GLU A 145 -10.22 11.40 15.60
C GLU A 145 -9.96 9.98 15.07
N ILE A 146 -10.96 9.11 15.09
CA ILE A 146 -10.86 7.80 14.43
C ILE A 146 -10.53 7.96 12.95
N LYS A 147 -11.23 8.86 12.23
CA LYS A 147 -10.96 9.13 10.81
C LYS A 147 -9.53 9.59 10.57
N LYS A 148 -9.00 10.50 11.40
CA LYS A 148 -7.60 10.94 11.31
C LYS A 148 -6.62 9.78 11.50
N GLY A 149 -6.86 8.91 12.48
CA GLY A 149 -6.03 7.72 12.70
C GLY A 149 -6.08 6.74 11.52
N THR A 150 -7.27 6.46 10.99
CA THR A 150 -7.44 5.58 9.83
C THR A 150 -6.80 6.17 8.58
N ASP A 151 -6.89 7.49 8.40
CA ASP A 151 -6.28 8.19 7.28
C ASP A 151 -4.75 8.15 7.32
N ARG A 152 -4.14 8.27 8.51
CA ARG A 152 -2.71 8.06 8.71
C ARG A 152 -2.26 6.66 8.30
N ASN A 153 -3.06 5.64 8.63
CA ASN A 153 -2.78 4.27 8.21
C ASN A 153 -2.99 4.07 6.69
N ALA A 154 -3.95 4.78 6.09
CA ALA A 154 -4.24 4.70 4.66
C ALA A 154 -3.16 5.37 3.81
N ARG A 155 -2.57 6.46 4.32
CA ARG A 155 -1.62 7.33 3.61
C ARG A 155 -0.38 7.60 4.46
N PRO A 156 0.38 6.56 4.87
CA PRO A 156 1.46 6.71 5.85
C PRO A 156 2.53 7.70 5.41
N CYS A 157 2.81 7.78 4.10
CA CYS A 157 3.81 8.69 3.56
C CYS A 157 3.40 10.17 3.62
N GLU A 158 2.11 10.51 3.75
CA GLU A 158 1.69 11.91 3.98
C GLU A 158 2.02 12.40 5.39
N TYR A 159 2.22 11.48 6.34
CA TYR A 159 2.43 11.80 7.76
C TYR A 159 3.83 11.43 8.27
N ASN A 160 4.62 10.73 7.47
CA ASN A 160 6.01 10.39 7.79
C ASN A 160 6.93 11.50 7.29
N SER A 161 7.68 12.14 8.19
CA SER A 161 8.60 13.23 7.87
C SER A 161 9.72 12.83 6.91
N ASP A 162 10.20 11.59 6.98
CA ASP A 162 11.24 11.09 6.08
C ASP A 162 10.71 10.99 4.64
N CYS A 163 9.44 10.56 4.48
CA CYS A 163 8.75 10.56 3.20
C CYS A 163 8.44 11.97 2.69
N ARG A 164 8.33 12.97 3.58
CA ARG A 164 8.07 14.37 3.22
C ARG A 164 9.33 15.23 3.09
N ALA A 165 10.51 14.66 3.30
CA ALA A 165 11.75 15.43 3.30
C ALA A 165 12.04 16.10 1.94
N PHE A 166 11.47 15.62 0.84
CA PHE A 166 11.68 16.16 -0.51
C PHE A 166 10.53 17.05 -1.02
N ASP A 167 9.58 17.43 -0.16
CA ASP A 167 8.37 18.19 -0.57
C ASP A 167 8.66 19.57 -1.13
N PHE A 168 9.78 20.17 -0.73
CA PHE A 168 10.17 21.49 -1.19
C PHE A 168 10.37 21.56 -2.71
N TRP A 169 10.53 20.42 -3.38
CA TRP A 169 10.70 20.30 -4.83
C TRP A 169 9.38 20.11 -5.60
N ILE A 170 8.26 19.88 -4.90
CA ILE A 170 6.94 19.72 -5.53
C ILE A 170 6.48 21.04 -6.15
N GLY A 171 6.05 20.99 -7.41
CA GLY A 171 5.54 22.15 -8.13
C GLY A 171 5.82 22.11 -9.63
N GLU A 172 5.46 23.20 -10.28
CA GLU A 172 5.77 23.46 -11.68
C GLU A 172 6.88 24.52 -11.76
N TRP A 173 7.90 24.23 -12.55
CA TRP A 173 9.16 24.96 -12.54
C TRP A 173 9.61 25.36 -13.93
N GLU A 174 10.19 26.56 -14.02
CA GLU A 174 11.13 26.93 -15.08
C GLU A 174 12.54 26.81 -14.53
N VAL A 175 13.44 26.15 -15.27
CA VAL A 175 14.80 25.88 -14.79
C VAL A 175 15.81 26.68 -15.57
N PHE A 176 16.72 27.35 -14.85
CA PHE A 176 17.73 28.25 -15.41
C PHE A 176 19.14 27.80 -15.02
N ASN A 177 20.10 27.98 -15.92
CA ASN A 177 21.53 27.81 -15.61
C ASN A 177 22.10 29.05 -14.87
N PRO A 178 23.36 29.01 -14.39
CA PRO A 178 23.96 30.14 -13.67
C PRO A 178 24.10 31.42 -14.51
N ASN A 179 24.04 31.32 -15.84
CA ASN A 179 24.05 32.45 -16.76
C ASN A 179 22.66 33.07 -16.97
N GLY A 180 21.63 32.57 -16.28
CA GLY A 180 20.25 33.06 -16.40
C GLY A 180 19.51 32.59 -17.65
N GLN A 181 20.05 31.61 -18.38
CA GLN A 181 19.37 31.04 -19.55
C GLN A 181 18.42 29.93 -19.12
N LYS A 182 17.19 29.94 -19.64
CA LYS A 182 16.23 28.85 -19.43
C LYS A 182 16.73 27.60 -20.14
N VAL A 183 16.83 26.49 -19.40
CA VAL A 183 17.32 25.19 -19.89
C VAL A 183 16.22 24.13 -19.97
N GLY A 184 15.10 24.34 -19.31
CA GLY A 184 13.98 23.42 -19.36
C GLY A 184 12.82 23.82 -18.46
N GLU A 185 11.83 22.94 -18.42
CA GLU A 185 10.70 22.99 -17.51
C GLU A 185 10.60 21.65 -16.79
N ASN A 186 10.07 21.71 -15.56
CA ASN A 186 9.91 20.51 -14.75
C ASN A 186 8.60 20.54 -13.98
N ILE A 187 7.91 19.41 -13.90
CA ILE A 187 6.68 19.22 -13.12
C ILE A 187 6.91 18.08 -12.15
N ILE A 188 6.78 18.36 -10.85
CA ILE A 188 6.93 17.38 -9.78
C ILE A 188 5.63 17.26 -9.02
N GLU A 189 5.08 16.05 -9.00
CA GLU A 189 3.78 15.76 -8.38
C GLU A 189 3.89 14.62 -7.37
N LYS A 190 3.07 14.70 -6.31
CA LYS A 190 2.85 13.55 -5.44
C LYS A 190 2.08 12.48 -6.19
N SER A 191 2.51 11.24 -6.04
CA SER A 191 1.82 10.05 -6.53
C SER A 191 1.75 9.00 -5.43
N LEU A 192 0.88 8.00 -5.62
CA LEU A 192 0.71 6.85 -4.70
C LEU A 192 0.52 7.29 -3.23
N ASN A 193 -0.44 8.18 -2.98
CA ASN A 193 -0.73 8.73 -1.65
C ASN A 193 0.50 9.32 -0.95
N GLY A 194 1.32 10.04 -1.72
CA GLY A 194 2.48 10.75 -1.21
C GLY A 194 3.72 9.90 -0.99
N CYS A 195 3.68 8.60 -1.29
CA CYS A 195 4.85 7.72 -1.19
C CYS A 195 5.84 7.86 -2.35
N MET A 196 5.45 8.52 -3.44
CA MET A 196 6.32 8.78 -4.58
C MET A 196 6.17 10.23 -5.05
N LEU A 197 7.27 10.85 -5.46
CA LEU A 197 7.26 12.04 -6.30
C LEU A 197 7.61 11.64 -7.72
N LEU A 198 6.76 12.00 -8.66
CA LEU A 198 6.98 11.78 -10.09
C LEU A 198 7.42 13.10 -10.73
N GLU A 199 8.59 13.07 -11.35
CA GLU A 199 9.16 14.17 -12.11
C GLU A 199 8.84 14.02 -13.60
N ASN A 200 8.51 15.12 -14.26
CA ASN A 200 8.36 15.23 -15.70
C ASN A 200 9.20 16.40 -16.21
N TRP A 201 10.36 16.09 -16.78
CA TRP A 201 11.29 17.08 -17.33
C TRP A 201 11.10 17.27 -18.83
N THR A 202 11.21 18.51 -19.29
CA THR A 202 11.27 18.86 -20.71
C THR A 202 12.42 19.83 -20.95
N SER A 203 13.38 19.45 -21.78
CA SER A 203 14.54 20.28 -22.12
C SER A 203 14.19 21.36 -23.15
N SER A 204 14.71 22.57 -22.98
CA SER A 204 14.60 23.63 -24.00
C SER A 204 15.38 23.32 -25.28
N GLY A 205 16.40 22.46 -25.19
CA GLY A 205 17.19 22.00 -26.35
C GLY A 205 16.61 20.77 -27.06
N GLY A 206 15.44 20.30 -26.64
CA GLY A 206 14.86 19.02 -27.06
C GLY A 206 15.29 17.85 -26.16
N GLY A 207 14.47 16.81 -26.14
CA GLY A 207 14.57 15.68 -25.21
C GLY A 207 13.72 15.87 -23.96
N ASP A 208 13.36 14.74 -23.36
CA ASP A 208 12.56 14.64 -22.15
C ASP A 208 13.07 13.53 -21.25
N GLY A 209 12.57 13.53 -20.02
CA GLY A 209 12.84 12.46 -19.07
C GLY A 209 11.91 12.53 -17.88
N LYS A 210 11.97 11.48 -17.07
CA LYS A 210 11.16 11.33 -15.86
C LYS A 210 12.00 10.71 -14.77
N SER A 211 11.72 11.09 -13.52
CA SER A 211 12.18 10.31 -12.38
C SER A 211 11.06 9.91 -11.44
N MET A 212 11.26 8.74 -10.83
CA MET A 212 10.50 8.29 -9.67
C MET A 212 11.36 8.48 -8.43
N ASN A 213 10.83 9.19 -7.44
CA ASN A 213 11.52 9.51 -6.20
C ASN A 213 10.71 9.00 -5.01
N TYR A 214 11.29 8.22 -4.11
CA TYR A 214 10.57 7.68 -2.96
C TYR A 214 11.49 7.41 -1.77
N TRP A 215 10.92 7.40 -0.57
CA TRP A 215 11.61 6.96 0.64
C TRP A 215 11.54 5.43 0.77
N ASP A 216 12.69 4.78 0.90
CA ASP A 216 12.82 3.37 1.24
C ASP A 216 12.99 3.23 2.76
N PRO A 217 11.94 2.83 3.49
CA PRO A 217 11.99 2.77 4.96
C PRO A 217 12.91 1.66 5.47
N ALA A 218 13.17 0.61 4.67
CA ALA A 218 14.05 -0.48 5.07
C ALA A 218 15.52 -0.06 4.97
N ALA A 219 15.88 0.64 3.90
CA ALA A 219 17.23 1.18 3.73
C ALA A 219 17.46 2.48 4.49
N LYS A 220 16.39 3.16 4.93
CA LYS A 220 16.42 4.52 5.48
C LYS A 220 17.10 5.51 4.53
N LYS A 221 16.74 5.41 3.25
CA LYS A 221 17.32 6.21 2.17
C LYS A 221 16.22 6.65 1.20
N TRP A 222 16.40 7.84 0.63
CA TRP A 222 15.69 8.21 -0.58
C TRP A 222 16.22 7.41 -1.77
N ARG A 223 15.34 7.08 -2.70
CA ARG A 223 15.64 6.41 -3.95
C ARG A 223 15.18 7.31 -5.08
N GLN A 224 16.00 7.42 -6.11
CA GLN A 224 15.59 8.01 -7.37
C GLN A 224 15.96 7.08 -8.52
N LEU A 225 15.05 6.89 -9.47
CA LEU A 225 15.35 6.33 -10.77
C LEU A 225 14.96 7.34 -11.83
N TRP A 226 15.94 7.86 -12.56
CA TRP A 226 15.77 8.72 -13.72
C TRP A 226 15.86 7.89 -15.01
N VAL A 227 15.01 8.22 -15.99
CA VAL A 227 15.03 7.67 -17.35
C VAL A 227 14.76 8.79 -18.35
N ASP A 228 15.56 8.86 -19.43
CA ASP A 228 15.36 9.79 -20.54
C ASP A 228 14.76 9.13 -21.79
N GLY A 229 14.33 9.95 -22.75
CA GLY A 229 13.72 9.50 -24.01
C GLY A 229 14.63 8.67 -24.93
N THR A 230 15.92 8.53 -24.61
CA THR A 230 16.87 7.67 -25.36
C THR A 230 17.09 6.30 -24.70
N GLY A 231 16.46 6.06 -23.54
CA GLY A 231 16.68 4.87 -22.72
C GLY A 231 17.87 4.98 -21.77
N GLY A 232 18.52 6.15 -21.71
CA GLY A 232 19.50 6.47 -20.69
C GLY A 232 18.82 6.48 -19.32
N HIS A 233 19.52 5.97 -18.31
CA HIS A 233 18.97 5.87 -16.96
C HIS A 233 20.05 6.03 -15.91
N MET A 234 19.64 6.48 -14.72
CA MET A 234 20.48 6.61 -13.53
C MET A 234 19.68 6.28 -12.28
N ALA A 235 20.29 5.53 -11.37
CA ALA A 235 19.72 5.20 -10.07
C ALA A 235 20.55 5.86 -8.96
N TYR A 236 19.86 6.55 -8.04
CA TYR A 236 20.48 7.23 -6.91
C TYR A 236 19.95 6.70 -5.59
N GLU A 237 20.83 6.75 -4.59
CA GLU A 237 20.48 6.67 -3.18
C GLU A 237 20.70 8.02 -2.53
N GLY A 238 19.80 8.44 -1.64
CA GLY A 238 19.88 9.76 -1.03
C GLY A 238 19.59 9.81 0.45
N VAL A 239 20.10 10.87 1.09
CA VAL A 239 19.95 11.17 2.51
C VAL A 239 19.63 12.66 2.64
N PHE A 240 18.65 12.98 3.48
CA PHE A 240 18.37 14.36 3.84
C PHE A 240 19.27 14.76 5.01
N GLN A 241 20.10 15.78 4.80
CA GLN A 241 21.05 16.30 5.80
C GLN A 241 21.35 17.77 5.50
N ASP A 242 21.68 18.55 6.52
CA ASP A 242 22.06 19.95 6.37
C ASP A 242 21.05 20.82 5.60
N GLY A 243 19.75 20.48 5.70
CA GLY A 243 18.66 21.18 5.02
C GLY A 243 18.54 20.88 3.52
N ALA A 244 19.31 19.94 2.99
CA ALA A 244 19.33 19.55 1.59
C ALA A 244 19.18 18.03 1.40
N LEU A 245 18.74 17.63 0.21
CA LEU A 245 18.68 16.22 -0.15
C LEU A 245 19.90 15.87 -1.01
N HIS A 246 20.77 15.03 -0.45
CA HIS A 246 22.01 14.59 -1.10
C HIS A 246 21.80 13.21 -1.69
N PHE A 247 22.11 13.06 -2.97
CA PHE A 247 22.03 11.82 -3.73
C PHE A 247 23.41 11.43 -4.24
N GLU A 248 23.67 10.12 -4.26
CA GLU A 248 24.82 9.52 -4.91
C GLU A 248 24.35 8.36 -5.78
N GLY A 249 24.91 8.24 -6.98
CA GLY A 249 24.50 7.24 -7.95
C GLY A 249 25.58 6.95 -8.98
N TYR A 250 25.43 5.84 -9.68
CA TYR A 250 26.34 5.45 -10.75
C TYR A 250 25.59 5.30 -12.07
N GLN A 251 26.23 5.74 -13.15
CA GLN A 251 25.84 5.37 -14.50
C GLN A 251 26.87 4.41 -15.08
N ILE A 252 26.40 3.32 -15.69
CA ILE A 252 27.26 2.39 -16.43
C ILE A 252 27.14 2.76 -17.91
N GLN A 253 28.26 3.11 -18.52
CA GLN A 253 28.33 3.43 -19.95
C GLN A 253 28.35 2.14 -20.78
N GLY A 254 28.07 2.25 -22.09
CA GLY A 254 28.03 1.08 -22.99
C GLY A 254 29.33 0.29 -23.10
N ASN A 255 30.48 0.89 -22.75
CA ASN A 255 31.78 0.22 -22.67
C ASN A 255 32.07 -0.42 -21.29
N GLY A 256 31.11 -0.37 -20.35
CA GLY A 256 31.26 -0.86 -18.98
C GLY A 256 31.91 0.12 -18.00
N ALA A 257 32.37 1.28 -18.46
CA ALA A 257 32.93 2.31 -17.59
C ALA A 257 31.84 2.86 -16.65
N LYS A 258 32.22 3.18 -15.42
CA LYS A 258 31.31 3.75 -14.40
C LYS A 258 31.59 5.23 -14.23
N SER A 259 30.53 6.03 -14.25
CA SER A 259 30.55 7.43 -13.86
C SER A 259 29.83 7.58 -12.53
N LEU A 260 30.48 8.20 -11.55
CA LEU A 260 29.90 8.53 -10.25
C LEU A 260 29.26 9.91 -10.33
N PHE A 261 28.04 10.03 -9.83
CA PHE A 261 27.31 11.29 -9.74
C PHE A 261 26.97 11.60 -8.30
N LYS A 262 27.20 12.86 -7.91
CA LYS A 262 26.70 13.44 -6.67
C LYS A 262 25.72 14.55 -7.02
N MET A 263 24.54 14.49 -6.45
CA MET A 263 23.47 15.44 -6.72
C MET A 263 22.93 16.00 -5.41
N ILE A 264 22.67 17.30 -5.37
CA ILE A 264 22.14 17.97 -4.19
C ILE A 264 20.95 18.81 -4.61
N PHE A 265 19.82 18.62 -3.94
CA PHE A 265 18.68 19.53 -4.01
C PHE A 265 18.64 20.41 -2.77
N THR A 266 18.77 21.72 -2.97
CA THR A 266 18.82 22.72 -1.88
C THR A 266 17.64 23.67 -1.99
N PRO A 267 16.70 23.68 -1.03
CA PRO A 267 15.64 24.68 -0.99
C PRO A 267 16.23 26.08 -0.75
N GLN A 268 15.66 27.09 -1.38
CA GLN A 268 16.04 28.50 -1.25
C GLN A 268 15.01 29.26 -0.41
N GLU A 269 15.40 30.37 0.21
CA GLU A 269 14.51 31.16 1.08
C GLU A 269 13.28 31.72 0.34
N ASN A 270 13.41 32.00 -0.96
CA ASN A 270 12.32 32.49 -1.81
C ASN A 270 11.39 31.38 -2.33
N GLY A 271 11.61 30.12 -1.93
CA GLY A 271 10.85 28.96 -2.39
C GLY A 271 11.34 28.36 -3.71
N ASP A 272 12.43 28.86 -4.27
CA ASP A 272 13.15 28.21 -5.39
C ASP A 272 13.90 26.97 -4.90
N VAL A 273 14.38 26.15 -5.84
CA VAL A 273 15.22 24.98 -5.55
C VAL A 273 16.45 24.99 -6.44
N ARG A 274 17.63 24.82 -5.85
CA ARG A 274 18.85 24.58 -6.63
C ARG A 274 19.10 23.07 -6.72
N GLN A 275 19.22 22.56 -7.94
CA GLN A 275 19.77 21.23 -8.21
C GLN A 275 21.20 21.38 -8.70
N TYR A 276 22.14 20.80 -7.97
CA TYR A 276 23.55 20.82 -8.32
C TYR A 276 24.04 19.38 -8.48
N ILE A 277 24.61 19.05 -9.64
CA ILE A 277 25.11 17.72 -9.98
C ILE A 277 26.57 17.83 -10.38
N GLU A 278 27.41 17.01 -9.76
CA GLU A 278 28.79 16.81 -10.15
C GLU A 278 29.02 15.37 -10.59
N GLN A 279 29.90 15.20 -11.58
CA GLN A 279 30.30 13.92 -12.11
C GLN A 279 31.79 13.68 -11.86
N SER A 280 32.10 12.44 -11.47
CA SER A 280 33.46 11.91 -11.47
C SER A 280 33.59 10.75 -12.46
N LEU A 281 34.69 10.77 -13.22
CA LEU A 281 35.09 9.72 -14.16
C LEU A 281 36.29 8.90 -13.65
N ASP A 282 36.79 9.22 -12.45
CA ASP A 282 38.02 8.67 -11.87
C ASP A 282 37.80 8.13 -10.45
N GLU A 283 36.61 7.54 -10.24
CA GLU A 283 36.21 6.88 -8.99
C GLU A 283 36.13 7.84 -7.78
N GLY A 284 35.75 9.09 -8.01
CA GLY A 284 35.51 10.10 -6.99
C GLY A 284 36.75 10.89 -6.58
N LYS A 285 37.85 10.82 -7.34
CA LYS A 285 39.06 11.60 -7.06
C LYS A 285 38.91 13.05 -7.51
N THR A 286 38.29 13.27 -8.67
CA THR A 286 37.97 14.60 -9.20
C THR A 286 36.51 14.66 -9.62
N PHE A 287 35.91 15.84 -9.45
CA PHE A 287 34.53 16.12 -9.79
C PHE A 287 34.45 17.35 -10.69
N ASN A 288 33.62 17.26 -11.72
CA ASN A 288 33.29 18.38 -12.60
C ASN A 288 31.78 18.63 -12.53
N VAL A 289 31.38 19.90 -12.65
CA VAL A 289 29.96 20.28 -12.70
C VAL A 289 29.33 19.67 -13.94
N TRP A 290 28.35 18.80 -13.71
CA TRP A 290 27.54 18.20 -14.76
C TRP A 290 26.29 19.04 -15.03
N PHE A 291 25.66 19.53 -13.97
CA PHE A 291 24.46 20.35 -14.04
C PHE A 291 24.36 21.30 -12.85
N ASP A 292 23.98 22.55 -13.09
CA ASP A 292 23.64 23.52 -12.05
C ASP A 292 22.38 24.26 -12.49
N GLY A 293 21.24 23.86 -11.92
CA GLY A 293 19.93 24.34 -12.31
C GLY A 293 19.23 25.03 -11.15
N MET A 294 18.78 26.26 -11.39
CA MET A 294 17.88 26.98 -10.49
C MET A 294 16.43 26.81 -10.95
N TYR A 295 15.65 26.12 -10.15
CA TYR A 295 14.22 25.88 -10.35
C TYR A 295 13.46 27.07 -9.78
N LYS A 296 12.82 27.84 -10.66
CA LYS A 296 11.96 28.96 -10.30
C LYS A 296 10.51 28.58 -10.50
N LYS A 297 9.68 28.76 -9.48
CA LYS A 297 8.26 28.38 -9.57
C LYS A 297 7.57 29.15 -10.71
N LYS A 298 6.79 28.45 -11.51
CA LYS A 298 5.87 29.11 -12.44
C LYS A 298 4.86 29.92 -11.65
N ALA A 299 4.65 31.18 -12.05
CA ALA A 299 3.55 31.97 -11.51
C ALA A 299 2.22 31.30 -11.90
N MET A 300 1.30 31.16 -10.95
CA MET A 300 -0.06 30.74 -11.26
C MET A 300 -0.66 31.76 -12.22
N GLN A 301 -1.02 31.33 -13.43
CA GLN A 301 -1.79 32.14 -14.39
C GLN A 301 -3.25 32.24 -13.94
#